data_AF-A0A034V0G0-F1
#
_entry.id   AF-A0A034V0G0-F1
#
_cell.length_a   1.000
_cell.length_b   1.000
_cell.length_c   1.000
_cell.angle_alpha   90.00
_cell.angle_beta   90.00
_cell.angle_gamma   90.00
#
_symmetry.space_group_name_H-M   'P 1'
#
loop_
_entity.id
_entity.type
_entity.pdbx_description
1 polymer ?
#
loop_
_entity_poly.entity_id
_entity_poly.type
_entity_poly.pdbx_seq_one_letter_code
_entity_poly.pdbx_strand_id
1 'polypeptide(L)'
;KIQTQINKYQSEIIKDINRDKMAIQFQMLVTQITILLGECEKIQNAVIELLIDLNQGRINPTLLTPTQLQTELMLIKDKLPAKLLIPGQQTNTQLRDVYNLMKTRGLIVENKLVIKAELPLIQSESS
;
A
#
# COMPACT_ATOMS: atom_id res chain seq x y z
N LYS A 1 -9.53 62.94 22.89
CA LYS A 1 -9.06 62.92 21.48
C LYS A 1 -7.94 61.91 21.28
N ILE A 2 -6.83 61.99 22.02
CA ILE A 2 -5.70 61.03 21.93
C ILE A 2 -6.13 59.60 22.27
N GLN A 3 -6.85 59.38 23.38
CA GLN A 3 -7.32 58.04 23.76
C GLN A 3 -8.20 57.37 22.69
N THR A 4 -9.05 58.16 22.01
CA THR A 4 -9.90 57.68 20.91
C THR A 4 -9.08 57.24 19.71
N GLN A 5 -8.01 57.97 19.39
CA GLN A 5 -7.08 57.58 18.33
C GLN A 5 -6.31 56.30 18.69
N ILE A 6 -5.82 56.19 19.94
CA ILE A 6 -5.15 54.97 20.43
C ILE A 6 -6.07 53.75 20.30
N ASN A 7 -7.32 53.86 20.76
CA ASN A 7 -8.28 52.76 20.66
C ASN A 7 -8.57 52.37 19.20
N LYS A 8 -8.62 53.36 18.29
CA LYS A 8 -8.80 53.11 16.85
C LYS A 8 -7.62 52.34 16.27
N TYR A 9 -6.38 52.78 16.54
CA TYR A 9 -5.18 52.08 16.09
C TYR A 9 -5.07 50.66 16.65
N GLN A 10 -5.41 50.46 17.92
CA GLN A 10 -5.46 49.11 18.52
C GLN A 10 -6.47 48.21 17.81
N SER A 11 -7.66 48.73 17.48
CA SER A 11 -8.65 47.96 16.72
C SER A 11 -8.18 47.62 15.31
N GLU A 12 -7.45 48.51 14.64
CA GLU A 12 -6.89 48.26 13.31
C GLU A 12 -5.81 47.18 13.36
N ILE A 13 -4.88 47.26 14.32
CA ILE A 13 -3.84 46.24 14.54
C ILE A 13 -4.46 44.86 14.81
N ILE A 14 -5.50 44.77 15.66
CA ILE A 14 -6.17 43.50 15.94
C ILE A 14 -6.82 42.92 14.68
N LYS A 15 -7.41 43.76 13.83
CA LYS A 15 -8.01 43.32 12.56
C LYS A 15 -6.95 42.76 11.62
N ASP A 16 -5.80 43.41 11.52
CA ASP A 16 -4.72 42.96 10.65
C ASP A 16 -4.06 41.67 11.17
N ILE A 17 -3.82 41.56 12.48
CA ILE A 17 -3.35 40.31 13.10
C ILE A 17 -4.33 39.15 12.83
N ASN A 18 -5.63 39.40 12.92
CA ASN A 18 -6.63 38.37 12.65
C ASN A 18 -6.68 37.97 11.17
N ARG A 19 -6.48 38.92 10.24
CA ARG A 19 -6.37 38.63 8.80
C ARG A 19 -5.14 37.77 8.51
N ASP A 20 -4.00 38.12 9.06
CA ASP A 20 -2.75 37.36 8.88
C ASP A 20 -2.88 35.95 9.44
N LYS A 21 -3.47 35.81 10.63
CA LYS A 21 -3.75 34.50 11.23
C LYS A 21 -4.65 33.65 10.33
N MET A 22 -5.70 34.24 9.78
CA MET A 22 -6.62 33.54 8.87
C MET A 22 -5.92 33.13 7.57
N ALA A 23 -5.08 34.00 6.99
CA ALA A 23 -4.29 33.68 5.80
C ALA A 23 -3.33 32.52 6.04
N ILE A 24 -2.64 32.51 7.19
CA ILE A 24 -1.75 31.42 7.59
C ILE A 24 -2.52 30.11 7.75
N GLN A 25 -3.67 30.12 8.43
CA GLN A 25 -4.51 28.93 8.61
C GLN A 25 -5.00 28.40 7.26
N PHE A 26 -5.43 29.28 6.36
CA PHE A 26 -5.83 28.89 5.01
C PHE A 26 -4.67 28.26 4.24
N GLN A 27 -3.48 28.86 4.29
CA GLN A 27 -2.30 28.31 3.64
C GLN A 27 -1.92 26.93 4.19
N MET A 28 -1.99 26.73 5.51
CA MET A 28 -1.76 25.41 6.12
C MET A 28 -2.77 24.38 5.62
N LEU A 29 -4.05 24.75 5.54
CA LEU A 29 -5.10 23.87 5.04
C LEU A 29 -4.85 23.49 3.57
N VAL A 30 -4.52 24.45 2.73
CA VAL A 30 -4.16 24.20 1.32
C VAL A 30 -3.00 23.22 1.23
N THR A 31 -1.93 23.43 2.01
CA THR A 31 -0.78 22.52 2.03
C THR A 31 -1.18 21.10 2.45
N GLN A 32 -2.02 20.95 3.49
CA GLN A 32 -2.50 19.64 3.93
C GLN A 32 -3.33 18.94 2.85
N ILE A 33 -4.23 19.68 2.18
CA ILE A 33 -5.02 19.13 1.07
C ILE A 33 -4.11 18.69 -0.08
N THR A 34 -3.11 19.49 -0.44
CA THR A 34 -2.16 19.13 -1.49
C THR A 34 -1.37 17.86 -1.15
N ILE A 35 -0.94 17.70 0.12
CA ILE A 35 -0.27 16.48 0.58
C ILE A 35 -1.23 15.29 0.46
N LEU A 36 -2.46 15.42 0.95
CA LEU A 36 -3.46 14.35 0.88
C LEU A 36 -3.77 13.95 -0.57
N LEU A 37 -3.89 14.92 -1.48
CA LEU A 37 -4.08 14.64 -2.91
C LEU A 37 -2.91 13.85 -3.48
N GLY A 38 -1.67 14.23 -3.16
CA GLY A 38 -0.49 13.49 -3.59
C GLY A 38 -0.45 12.06 -3.05
N GLU A 39 -0.86 11.83 -1.80
CA GLU A 39 -0.97 10.48 -1.25
C GLU A 39 -2.09 9.66 -1.92
N CYS A 40 -3.23 10.28 -2.23
CA CYS A 40 -4.31 9.64 -2.99
C CYS A 40 -3.86 9.21 -4.39
N GLU A 41 -3.11 10.05 -5.11
CA GLU A 41 -2.55 9.73 -6.42
C GLU A 41 -1.58 8.54 -6.35
N LYS A 42 -0.72 8.49 -5.32
CA LYS A 42 0.17 7.34 -5.09
C LYS A 42 -0.61 6.04 -4.86
N ILE A 43 -1.64 6.08 -4.02
CA ILE A 43 -2.51 4.91 -3.76
C ILE A 43 -3.18 4.46 -5.06
N GLN A 44 -3.71 5.41 -5.84
CA GLN A 44 -4.35 5.11 -7.12
C GLN A 44 -3.37 4.42 -8.09
N ASN A 45 -2.16 4.96 -8.22
CA ASN A 45 -1.12 4.38 -9.09
C ASN A 45 -0.75 2.96 -8.63
N ALA A 46 -0.58 2.74 -7.32
CA ALA A 46 -0.28 1.41 -6.79
C ALA A 46 -1.40 0.40 -7.08
N VAL A 47 -2.67 0.81 -6.99
CA VAL A 47 -3.81 -0.04 -7.36
C VAL A 47 -3.80 -0.36 -8.85
N ILE A 48 -3.50 0.60 -9.71
CA ILE A 48 -3.41 0.38 -11.16
C ILE A 48 -2.28 -0.60 -11.50
N GLU A 49 -1.09 -0.37 -10.97
CA GLU A 49 0.06 -1.28 -11.15
C GLU A 49 -0.27 -2.69 -10.71
N LEU A 50 -0.96 -2.82 -9.57
CA LEU A 50 -1.42 -4.10 -9.10
C LEU A 50 -2.37 -4.78 -10.10
N LEU A 51 -3.37 -4.07 -10.61
CA LEU A 51 -4.31 -4.64 -11.58
C LEU A 51 -3.61 -5.06 -12.88
N ILE A 52 -2.59 -4.31 -13.30
CA ILE A 52 -1.74 -4.66 -14.45
C ILE A 52 -0.99 -5.96 -14.17
N ASP A 53 -0.33 -6.08 -13.03
CA ASP A 53 0.40 -7.29 -12.65
C ASP A 53 -0.51 -8.52 -12.58
N LEU A 54 -1.70 -8.38 -11.97
CA LEU A 54 -2.71 -9.43 -11.91
C LEU A 54 -3.18 -9.85 -13.31
N ASN A 55 -3.39 -8.90 -14.21
CA ASN A 55 -3.77 -9.19 -15.60
C ASN A 55 -2.64 -9.90 -16.37
N GLN A 56 -1.39 -9.62 -16.04
CA GLN A 56 -0.20 -10.30 -16.58
C GLN A 56 0.10 -11.64 -15.88
N GLY A 57 -0.67 -12.01 -14.85
CA GLY A 57 -0.50 -13.22 -14.06
C GLY A 57 0.71 -13.20 -13.12
N ARG A 58 1.25 -12.01 -12.82
CA ARG A 58 2.39 -11.79 -11.92
C ARG A 58 1.90 -11.42 -10.53
N ILE A 59 2.63 -11.85 -9.50
CA ILE A 59 2.35 -11.44 -8.13
C ILE A 59 3.03 -10.10 -7.83
N ASN A 60 2.26 -9.13 -7.36
CA ASN A 60 2.78 -7.82 -6.97
C ASN A 60 3.27 -7.88 -5.50
N PRO A 61 4.52 -7.48 -5.21
CA PRO A 61 5.08 -7.49 -3.84
C PRO A 61 4.32 -6.64 -2.83
N THR A 62 3.55 -5.66 -3.31
CA THR A 62 2.68 -4.80 -2.49
C THR A 62 1.48 -5.57 -1.94
N LEU A 63 1.03 -6.65 -2.61
CA LEU A 63 -0.04 -7.50 -2.11
C LEU A 63 0.43 -8.57 -1.14
N LEU A 64 1.55 -9.22 -1.48
CA LEU A 64 2.10 -10.32 -0.70
C LEU A 64 3.60 -10.12 -0.62
N THR A 65 4.03 -9.61 0.52
CA THR A 65 5.45 -9.42 0.79
C THR A 65 6.15 -10.77 0.90
N PRO A 66 7.46 -10.85 0.61
CA PRO A 66 8.21 -12.10 0.71
C PRO A 66 8.11 -12.75 2.11
N THR A 67 8.15 -11.94 3.18
CA THR A 67 8.07 -12.42 4.56
C THR A 67 6.70 -13.03 4.88
N GLN A 68 5.62 -12.40 4.41
CA GLN A 68 4.26 -12.96 4.52
C GLN A 68 4.14 -14.25 3.73
N LEU A 69 4.60 -14.27 2.48
CA LEU A 69 4.59 -15.49 1.66
C LEU A 69 5.33 -16.63 2.36
N GLN A 70 6.51 -16.38 2.92
CA GLN A 70 7.28 -17.39 3.64
C GLN A 70 6.51 -17.96 4.83
N THR A 71 5.81 -17.12 5.57
CA THR A 71 4.97 -17.52 6.71
C THR A 71 3.83 -18.42 6.26
N GLU A 72 3.10 -18.02 5.21
CA GLU A 72 2.00 -18.81 4.64
C GLU A 72 2.48 -20.15 4.07
N LEU A 73 3.63 -20.17 3.38
CA LEU A 73 4.21 -21.41 2.85
C LEU A 73 4.62 -22.38 3.95
N MET A 74 5.11 -21.89 5.10
CA MET A 74 5.39 -22.73 6.27
C MET A 74 4.11 -23.37 6.81
N LEU A 75 3.01 -22.61 6.91
CA LEU A 75 1.72 -23.14 7.36
C LEU A 75 1.17 -24.21 6.41
N ILE A 76 1.29 -23.99 5.10
CA ILE A 76 0.82 -24.93 4.08
C ILE A 76 1.69 -26.19 4.05
N LYS A 77 3.00 -26.08 4.28
CA LYS A 77 3.94 -27.21 4.27
C LYS A 77 3.47 -28.35 5.16
N ASP A 78 3.04 -28.04 6.38
CA ASP A 78 2.62 -29.04 7.36
C ASP A 78 1.31 -29.76 6.98
N LYS A 79 0.61 -29.25 5.96
CA LYS A 79 -0.62 -29.82 5.41
C LYS A 79 -0.41 -30.52 4.07
N LEU A 80 0.79 -30.44 3.48
CA LEU A 80 1.06 -31.08 2.20
C LEU A 80 1.30 -32.59 2.36
N PRO A 81 0.84 -33.41 1.39
CA PRO A 81 1.23 -34.82 1.33
C PRO A 81 2.74 -34.98 1.27
N ALA A 82 3.30 -35.99 1.96
CA ALA A 82 4.74 -36.19 2.10
C ALA A 82 5.53 -36.29 0.78
N LYS A 83 4.85 -36.61 -0.33
CA LYS A 83 5.44 -36.70 -1.67
C LYS A 83 5.49 -35.37 -2.43
N LEU A 84 4.91 -34.31 -1.89
CA LEU A 84 4.84 -33.00 -2.54
C LEU A 84 5.66 -31.98 -1.75
N LEU A 85 6.54 -31.28 -2.48
CA LEU A 85 7.43 -30.27 -1.96
C LEU A 85 7.12 -28.92 -2.59
N ILE A 86 7.27 -27.88 -1.79
CA ILE A 86 7.25 -26.50 -2.25
C ILE A 86 8.62 -26.23 -2.92
N PRO A 87 8.66 -25.73 -4.17
CA PRO A 87 9.91 -25.32 -4.81
C PRO A 87 10.72 -24.40 -3.90
N GLY A 88 12.04 -24.48 -3.92
CA GLY A 88 12.86 -23.46 -3.28
C GLY A 88 12.82 -23.42 -1.74
N GLN A 89 12.54 -24.55 -1.09
CA GLN A 89 12.44 -24.62 0.37
C GLN A 89 13.76 -24.70 1.14
N GLN A 90 14.91 -24.76 0.45
CA GLN A 90 16.19 -25.10 1.07
C GLN A 90 17.04 -23.89 1.46
N THR A 91 16.86 -22.70 0.84
CA THR A 91 17.61 -21.48 1.19
C THR A 91 16.83 -20.18 0.94
N ASN A 92 17.13 -19.09 1.67
CA ASN A 92 16.48 -17.78 1.52
C ASN A 92 16.58 -17.17 0.10
N THR A 93 17.61 -17.53 -0.67
CA THR A 93 17.76 -17.10 -2.07
C THR A 93 16.69 -17.69 -2.99
N GLN A 94 16.04 -18.78 -2.59
CA GLN A 94 15.05 -19.50 -3.41
C GLN A 94 13.62 -18.97 -3.25
N LEU A 95 13.32 -18.12 -2.26
CA LEU A 95 12.00 -17.51 -2.10
C LEU A 95 11.63 -16.61 -3.29
N ARG A 96 12.63 -15.98 -3.92
CA ARG A 96 12.47 -15.23 -5.16
C ARG A 96 12.05 -16.13 -6.32
N ASP A 97 12.60 -17.34 -6.39
CA ASP A 97 12.25 -18.31 -7.43
C ASP A 97 10.83 -18.83 -7.22
N VAL A 98 10.44 -19.06 -5.97
CA VAL A 98 9.04 -19.35 -5.61
C VAL A 98 8.12 -18.23 -6.09
N TYR A 99 8.48 -16.98 -5.81
CA TYR A 99 7.74 -15.80 -6.24
C TYR A 99 7.57 -15.74 -7.77
N ASN A 100 8.62 -16.06 -8.52
CA ASN A 100 8.60 -16.09 -9.99
C ASN A 100 7.78 -17.24 -10.56
N LEU A 101 7.67 -18.37 -9.84
CA LEU A 101 6.89 -19.53 -10.24
C LEU A 101 5.39 -19.38 -9.94
N MET A 102 5.04 -18.50 -9.01
CA MET A 102 3.66 -18.23 -8.66
C MET A 102 2.94 -17.54 -9.81
N LYS A 103 1.72 -18.00 -10.07
CA LYS A 103 0.79 -17.37 -11.02
C LYS A 103 -0.36 -16.79 -10.23
N THR A 104 -0.74 -15.55 -10.56
CA THR A 104 -1.89 -14.89 -9.94
C THR A 104 -3.02 -14.74 -10.93
N ARG A 105 -4.25 -14.74 -10.41
CA ARG A 105 -5.45 -14.39 -11.17
C ARG A 105 -6.38 -13.59 -10.26
N GLY A 106 -6.86 -12.46 -10.76
CA GLY A 106 -7.93 -11.69 -10.14
C GLY A 106 -9.29 -12.22 -10.54
N LEU A 107 -10.20 -12.34 -9.58
CA LEU A 107 -11.57 -12.81 -9.77
C LEU A 107 -12.49 -11.85 -9.03
N ILE A 108 -13.62 -11.45 -9.60
CA ILE A 108 -14.65 -10.73 -8.86
C ILE A 108 -15.67 -11.74 -8.34
N VAL A 109 -15.82 -11.82 -7.03
CA VAL A 109 -16.78 -12.70 -6.35
C VAL A 109 -17.57 -11.85 -5.35
N GLU A 110 -18.90 -11.86 -5.45
CA GLU A 110 -19.78 -11.12 -4.52
C GLU A 110 -19.38 -9.64 -4.35
N ASN A 111 -19.04 -8.96 -5.45
CA ASN A 111 -18.60 -7.56 -5.45
C ASN A 111 -17.28 -7.31 -4.70
N LYS A 112 -16.46 -8.36 -4.50
CA LYS A 112 -15.11 -8.29 -3.92
C LYS A 112 -14.08 -8.78 -4.93
N LEU A 113 -12.91 -8.12 -4.94
CA LEU A 113 -11.75 -8.62 -5.66
C LEU A 113 -11.09 -9.74 -4.84
N VAL A 114 -11.09 -10.94 -5.40
CA VAL A 114 -10.39 -12.11 -4.87
C VAL A 114 -9.17 -12.36 -5.74
N ILE A 115 -7.99 -12.35 -5.12
CA ILE A 115 -6.74 -12.67 -5.80
C ILE A 115 -6.38 -14.10 -5.45
N LYS A 116 -6.42 -14.97 -6.47
CA LYS A 116 -5.95 -16.35 -6.34
C LYS A 116 -4.49 -16.40 -6.73
N ALA A 117 -3.65 -16.89 -5.84
CA ALA A 117 -2.25 -17.20 -6.13
C ALA A 117 -2.07 -18.72 -6.19
N GLU A 118 -1.49 -19.20 -7.28
CA GLU A 118 -1.24 -20.62 -7.54
C GLU A 118 0.27 -20.85 -7.56
N LEU A 119 0.72 -21.82 -6.78
CA LEU A 119 2.12 -22.24 -6.73
C LEU A 119 2.23 -23.69 -7.21
N PRO A 120 3.06 -23.99 -8.22
CA PRO A 120 3.31 -25.37 -8.61
C PRO A 120 4.08 -26.11 -7.50
N LEU A 121 3.65 -27.33 -7.20
CA LEU A 121 4.35 -28.25 -6.29
C LEU A 121 5.21 -29.23 -7.09
N ILE A 122 6.29 -29.71 -6.48
CA ILE A 122 7.22 -30.67 -7.07
C ILE A 122 7.01 -32.03 -6.39
N GLN A 123 7.00 -33.11 -7.14
CA GLN A 123 7.03 -34.45 -6.55
C GLN A 123 8.45 -34.78 -6.07
N SER A 124 8.58 -35.26 -4.83
CA SER A 124 9.85 -35.84 -4.38
C SER A 124 10.07 -37.14 -5.15
N GLU A 125 11.09 -37.19 -6.01
CA GLU A 125 11.55 -38.44 -6.59
C GLU A 125 11.92 -39.38 -5.44
N SER A 126 11.12 -40.42 -5.25
CA SER A 126 11.41 -41.49 -4.30
C SER A 126 12.47 -42.35 -4.98
N SER A 127 13.74 -42.15 -4.64
CA SER A 127 14.77 -43.19 -4.76
C SER A 127 14.69 -44.11 -3.55
#